data_AF-A0A414W5F2-F1
#
_entry.id   AF-A0A414W5F2-F1
#
_cell.length_a   1.000
_cell.length_b   1.000
_cell.length_c   1.000
_cell.angle_alpha   90.00
_cell.angle_beta   90.00
_cell.angle_gamma   90.00
#
_symmetry.space_group_name_H-M   'P 1'
#
loop_
_entity.id
_entity.type
_entity.pdbx_description
1 polymer ?
#
loop_
_entity_poly.entity_id
_entity_poly.type
_entity_poly.pdbx_seq_one_letter_code
_entity_poly.pdbx_strand_id
1 'polypeptide(L)'
;MSEKQVSFEDFRKEQKKRERKEKLCNGVKKCTDWIQNNKEIAIGIGTFAVGAGGSMIKGLAKRQKVKEEKQLKNNYSYDRSLGHYWKLRRELTNEEWIAIDKRKRNGERLGDILAELKVLK
;
A
#
# COMPACT_ATOMS: atom_id res chain seq x y z
N MET A 1 20.86 36.30 20.49
CA MET A 1 21.28 34.97 21.04
C MET A 1 20.73 33.75 20.27
N SER A 2 20.06 33.91 19.11
CA SER A 2 19.43 32.79 18.38
C SER A 2 20.35 32.10 17.36
N GLU A 3 21.19 32.86 16.63
CA GLU A 3 21.99 32.33 15.51
C GLU A 3 23.06 31.28 15.91
N LYS A 4 23.66 31.41 17.10
CA LYS A 4 24.67 30.44 17.58
C LYS A 4 24.07 29.07 17.93
N GLN A 5 22.79 29.00 18.30
CA GLN A 5 22.14 27.73 18.64
C GLN A 5 21.76 26.92 17.39
N VAL A 6 21.32 27.59 16.31
CA VAL A 6 20.99 26.97 15.02
C VAL A 6 22.23 26.28 14.41
N SER A 7 23.39 26.95 14.44
CA SER A 7 24.65 26.40 13.91
C SER A 7 25.11 25.12 14.62
N PHE A 8 24.92 25.04 15.95
CA PHE A 8 25.37 23.89 16.74
C PHE A 8 24.47 22.65 16.55
N GLU A 9 23.16 22.86 16.39
CA GLU A 9 22.23 21.76 16.07
C GLU A 9 22.45 21.20 14.67
N ASP A 10 22.72 22.05 13.68
CA ASP A 10 22.99 21.61 12.31
C ASP A 10 24.31 20.85 12.23
N PHE A 11 25.34 21.29 12.96
CA PHE A 11 26.60 20.54 13.08
C PHE A 11 26.39 19.15 13.71
N ARG A 12 25.58 19.04 14.77
CA ARG A 12 25.21 17.73 15.37
C ARG A 12 24.43 16.83 14.41
N LYS A 13 23.52 17.39 13.60
CA LYS A 13 22.78 16.63 12.59
C LYS A 13 23.70 16.10 11.50
N GLU A 14 24.69 16.88 11.06
CA GLU A 14 25.68 16.44 10.08
C GLU A 14 26.61 15.35 10.61
N GLN A 15 27.10 15.48 11.85
CA GLN A 15 27.90 14.44 12.50
C GLN A 15 27.13 13.12 12.62
N LYS A 16 25.87 13.17 13.08
CA LYS A 16 24.98 11.99 13.11
C LYS A 16 24.69 11.41 11.74
N LYS A 17 24.73 12.19 10.66
CA LYS A 17 24.63 11.68 9.28
C LYS A 17 25.92 10.97 8.86
N ARG A 18 27.08 11.52 9.21
CA ARG A 18 28.40 10.92 8.93
C ARG A 18 28.60 9.60 9.67
N GLU A 19 28.30 9.55 10.97
CA GLU A 19 28.34 8.31 11.75
C GLU A 19 27.41 7.23 11.20
N ARG A 20 26.21 7.61 10.75
CA ARG A 20 25.26 6.67 10.12
C ARG A 20 25.81 6.14 8.79
N LYS A 21 26.41 7.01 7.98
CA LYS A 21 27.07 6.61 6.72
C LYS A 21 28.27 5.70 6.99
N GLU A 22 29.08 5.99 8.01
CA GLU A 22 30.22 5.14 8.38
C GLU A 22 29.78 3.79 8.92
N LYS A 23 28.74 3.74 9.77
CA LYS A 23 28.15 2.46 10.24
C LYS A 23 27.62 1.63 9.07
N LEU A 24 26.98 2.27 8.09
CA LEU A 24 26.53 1.62 6.87
C LEU A 24 27.71 1.13 6.01
N CYS A 25 28.70 1.98 5.74
CA CYS A 25 29.88 1.62 4.96
C CYS A 25 30.68 0.51 5.64
N ASN A 26 30.84 0.54 6.96
CA ASN A 26 31.50 -0.52 7.73
C ASN A 26 30.69 -1.81 7.73
N GLY A 27 29.36 -1.72 7.82
CA GLY A 27 28.48 -2.88 7.69
C GLY A 27 28.58 -3.53 6.30
N VAL A 28 28.58 -2.71 5.25
CA VAL A 28 28.74 -3.18 3.85
C VAL A 28 30.12 -3.82 3.67
N LYS A 29 31.20 -3.17 4.13
CA LYS A 29 32.56 -3.72 4.04
C LYS A 29 32.69 -5.06 4.77
N LYS A 30 32.18 -5.17 6.00
CA LYS A 30 32.19 -6.43 6.73
C LYS A 30 31.42 -7.54 6.00
N CYS A 31 30.30 -7.18 5.37
CA CYS A 31 29.50 -8.12 4.58
C CYS A 31 30.24 -8.56 3.31
N THR A 32 30.89 -7.62 2.60
CA THR A 32 31.68 -7.94 1.40
C THR A 32 32.90 -8.80 1.73
N ASP A 33 33.59 -8.50 2.84
CA ASP A 33 34.77 -9.27 3.29
C ASP A 33 34.36 -10.68 3.70
N TRP A 34 33.22 -10.84 4.38
CA TRP A 34 32.68 -12.14 4.76
C TRP A 34 32.29 -12.98 3.53
N ILE A 35 31.65 -12.37 2.52
CA ILE A 35 31.29 -13.03 1.26
C ILE A 35 32.54 -13.45 0.47
N GLN A 36 33.56 -12.60 0.43
CA GLN A 36 34.82 -12.92 -0.26
C GLN A 36 35.57 -14.08 0.39
N ASN A 37 35.50 -14.21 1.73
CA ASN A 37 36.12 -15.30 2.47
C ASN A 37 35.30 -16.61 2.43
N ASN A 38 33.99 -16.54 2.16
CA ASN A 38 33.07 -17.68 2.19
C ASN A 38 32.33 -17.86 0.86
N LYS A 39 33.05 -17.78 -0.27
CA LYS A 39 32.46 -17.77 -1.63
C LYS A 39 31.54 -18.96 -1.92
N GLU A 40 31.90 -20.17 -1.48
CA GLU A 40 31.07 -21.37 -1.70
C GLU A 40 29.74 -21.33 -0.93
N ILE A 41 29.78 -20.90 0.33
CA ILE A 41 28.58 -20.77 1.19
C ILE A 41 27.69 -19.61 0.69
N ALA A 42 28.30 -18.53 0.20
CA ALA A 42 27.59 -17.37 -0.33
C ALA A 42 26.76 -17.70 -1.59
N ILE A 43 27.26 -18.57 -2.48
CA ILE A 43 26.52 -19.02 -3.67
C ILE A 43 25.28 -19.83 -3.27
N GLY A 44 25.42 -20.74 -2.29
CA GLY A 44 24.31 -21.54 -1.76
C GLY A 44 23.23 -20.69 -1.08
N ILE A 45 23.63 -19.78 -0.18
CA ILE A 45 22.71 -18.89 0.52
C ILE A 45 22.08 -17.87 -0.44
N GLY A 46 22.83 -17.36 -1.41
CA GLY A 46 22.35 -16.40 -2.40
C GLY A 46 21.21 -16.97 -3.25
N THR A 47 21.34 -18.23 -3.68
CA THR A 47 20.29 -18.91 -4.47
C THR A 47 19.03 -19.13 -3.65
N PHE A 48 19.17 -19.56 -2.40
CA PHE A 48 18.04 -19.75 -1.49
C PHE A 48 17.34 -18.42 -1.14
N ALA A 49 18.12 -17.37 -0.88
CA ALA A 49 17.61 -16.04 -0.56
C ALA A 49 16.82 -15.42 -1.73
N VAL A 50 17.27 -15.61 -2.97
CA VAL A 50 16.53 -15.16 -4.17
C VAL A 50 15.20 -15.91 -4.31
N GLY A 51 15.18 -17.23 -4.09
CA GLY A 51 13.96 -18.04 -4.15
C GLY A 51 12.95 -17.68 -3.05
N ALA A 52 13.41 -17.50 -1.81
CA ALA A 52 12.58 -17.10 -0.68
C ALA A 52 12.07 -15.65 -0.84
N GLY A 53 12.94 -14.73 -1.27
CA GLY A 53 12.58 -13.33 -1.48
C GLY A 53 11.56 -13.14 -2.60
N GLY A 54 11.72 -13.84 -3.72
CA GLY A 54 10.77 -13.78 -4.84
C GLY A 54 9.36 -14.24 -4.46
N SER A 55 9.24 -15.23 -3.58
CA SER A 55 7.94 -15.74 -3.10
C SER A 55 7.20 -14.72 -2.22
N MET A 56 7.93 -13.99 -1.38
CA MET A 56 7.33 -12.93 -0.54
C MET A 56 6.85 -11.74 -1.37
N ILE A 57 7.65 -11.30 -2.36
CA ILE A 57 7.28 -10.21 -3.28
C ILE A 57 6.03 -10.58 -4.08
N LYS A 58 5.97 -11.81 -4.62
CA LYS A 58 4.78 -12.31 -5.33
C LYS A 58 3.55 -12.36 -4.41
N GLY A 59 3.72 -12.76 -3.15
CA GLY A 59 2.65 -12.77 -2.16
C GLY A 59 2.07 -11.37 -1.89
N LEU A 60 2.94 -10.36 -1.77
CA LEU A 60 2.54 -8.96 -1.58
C LEU A 60 1.83 -8.39 -2.82
N ALA A 61 2.38 -8.64 -4.01
CA ALA A 61 1.77 -8.22 -5.27
C ALA A 61 0.38 -8.83 -5.49
N LYS A 62 0.21 -10.13 -5.17
CA LYS A 62 -1.10 -10.79 -5.23
C LYS A 62 -2.11 -10.16 -4.26
N ARG A 63 -1.68 -9.79 -3.04
CA ARG A 63 -2.54 -9.11 -2.07
C ARG A 63 -2.99 -7.74 -2.55
N GLN A 64 -2.09 -6.97 -3.17
CA GLN A 64 -2.44 -5.68 -3.78
C GLN A 64 -3.44 -5.85 -4.91
N LYS A 65 -3.18 -6.78 -5.85
CA LYS A 65 -4.11 -7.08 -6.95
C LYS A 65 -5.50 -7.50 -6.45
N VAL A 66 -5.57 -8.37 -5.43
CA VAL A 66 -6.85 -8.77 -4.82
C VAL A 66 -7.56 -7.58 -4.18
N LYS A 67 -6.81 -6.66 -3.54
CA LYS A 67 -7.38 -5.44 -2.97
C LYS A 67 -7.96 -4.53 -4.06
N GLU A 68 -7.25 -4.38 -5.18
CA GLU A 68 -7.72 -3.62 -6.35
C GLU A 68 -8.96 -4.25 -6.98
N GLU A 69 -8.98 -5.57 -7.16
CA GLU A 69 -10.15 -6.28 -7.69
C GLU A 69 -11.37 -6.16 -6.76
N LYS A 70 -11.17 -6.24 -5.44
CA LYS A 70 -12.24 -6.00 -4.46
C LYS A 70 -12.74 -4.56 -4.52
N GLN A 71 -11.83 -3.59 -4.60
CA GLN A 71 -12.19 -2.18 -4.73
C GLN A 71 -12.97 -1.92 -6.03
N LEU A 72 -12.56 -2.53 -7.14
CA LEU A 72 -13.32 -2.47 -8.39
C LEU A 72 -14.72 -3.06 -8.17
N LYS A 73 -14.85 -4.31 -7.72
CA LYS A 73 -16.17 -4.96 -7.55
C LYS A 73 -17.09 -4.20 -6.60
N ASN A 74 -16.57 -3.72 -5.47
CA ASN A 74 -17.37 -3.09 -4.42
C ASN A 74 -17.76 -1.65 -4.75
N ASN A 75 -17.00 -0.98 -5.62
CA ASN A 75 -17.26 0.41 -6.00
C ASN A 75 -18.13 0.54 -7.27
N TYR A 76 -18.77 -0.53 -7.74
CA TYR A 76 -19.75 -0.43 -8.83
C TYR A 76 -21.08 -1.05 -8.41
N SER A 77 -22.17 -0.32 -8.68
CA SER A 77 -23.53 -0.81 -8.47
C SER A 77 -24.28 -0.82 -9.79
N TYR A 78 -24.88 -1.96 -10.13
CA TYR A 78 -25.59 -2.15 -11.40
C TYR A 78 -27.04 -1.67 -11.31
N ASP A 79 -27.42 -0.74 -12.18
CA ASP A 79 -28.81 -0.34 -12.35
C ASP A 79 -29.45 -1.03 -13.55
N ARG A 80 -30.30 -2.03 -13.27
CA ARG A 80 -31.02 -2.81 -14.27
C ARG A 80 -31.98 -1.97 -15.11
N SER A 81 -32.53 -0.88 -14.58
CA SER A 81 -33.51 -0.05 -15.29
C SER A 81 -32.88 0.78 -16.42
N LEU A 82 -31.60 1.11 -16.28
CA LEU A 82 -30.83 1.88 -17.27
C LEU A 82 -29.80 1.03 -18.04
N GLY A 83 -29.53 -0.19 -17.57
CA GLY A 83 -28.44 -1.02 -18.08
C GLY A 83 -27.05 -0.44 -17.78
N HIS A 84 -26.92 0.43 -16.77
CA HIS A 84 -25.69 1.18 -16.47
C HIS A 84 -25.09 0.79 -15.12
N TYR A 85 -23.76 0.88 -15.01
CA TYR A 85 -23.03 0.70 -13.76
C TYR A 85 -22.67 2.05 -13.15
N TRP A 86 -23.23 2.33 -11.98
CA TRP A 86 -22.87 3.50 -11.20
C TRP A 86 -21.56 3.28 -10.47
N LYS A 87 -20.61 4.19 -10.66
CA LYS A 87 -19.36 4.20 -9.91
C LYS A 87 -19.58 4.86 -8.55
N LEU A 88 -19.24 4.14 -7.51
CA LEU A 88 -19.33 4.59 -6.12
C LEU A 88 -17.98 5.17 -5.66
N ARG A 89 -18.03 6.11 -4.72
CA ARG A 89 -16.83 6.67 -4.05
C ARG A 89 -16.25 5.70 -3.02
N ARG A 90 -17.12 4.88 -2.43
CA ARG A 90 -16.81 3.90 -1.39
C ARG A 90 -17.79 2.73 -1.48
N GLU A 91 -17.46 1.65 -0.78
CA GLU A 91 -18.36 0.53 -0.58
C GLU A 91 -19.59 0.96 0.23
N LEU A 92 -20.75 0.39 -0.13
CA LEU A 92 -22.01 0.56 0.56
C LEU A 92 -21.98 -0.22 1.87
N THR A 93 -22.43 0.41 2.95
CA THR A 93 -22.63 -0.26 4.23
C THR A 93 -23.84 -1.20 4.18
N ASN A 94 -23.91 -2.16 5.10
CA ASN A 94 -25.04 -3.08 5.19
C ASN A 94 -26.38 -2.36 5.38
N GLU A 95 -26.39 -1.26 6.14
CA GLU A 95 -27.58 -0.44 6.36
C GLU A 95 -28.03 0.27 5.08
N GLU A 96 -27.08 0.82 4.31
CA GLU A 96 -27.36 1.44 3.01
C GLU A 96 -27.90 0.43 2.00
N TRP A 97 -27.39 -0.81 2.01
CA TRP A 97 -27.94 -1.89 1.18
C TRP A 97 -29.40 -2.18 1.50
N ILE A 98 -29.75 -2.26 2.78
CA ILE A 98 -31.14 -2.48 3.22
C ILE A 98 -32.03 -1.29 2.80
N ALA A 99 -31.53 -0.06 2.95
CA ALA A 99 -32.24 1.15 2.53
C ALA A 99 -32.47 1.18 1.02
N ILE A 100 -31.45 0.85 0.22
CA ILE A 100 -31.55 0.75 -1.24
C ILE A 100 -32.58 -0.29 -1.64
N ASP A 101 -32.57 -1.48 -1.03
CA ASP A 101 -33.51 -2.54 -1.35
C ASP A 101 -34.96 -2.14 -1.01
N LYS A 102 -35.18 -1.54 0.17
CA LYS A 102 -36.51 -1.05 0.57
C LYS A 102 -37.02 0.03 -0.41
N ARG A 103 -36.18 0.99 -0.78
CA ARG A 103 -36.55 2.07 -1.71
C ARG A 103 -36.73 1.59 -3.15
N LYS A 104 -35.92 0.61 -3.60
CA LYS A 104 -36.15 -0.05 -4.89
C LYS A 104 -37.49 -0.77 -4.95
N ARG A 105 -37.92 -1.43 -3.87
CA ARG A 105 -39.25 -2.03 -3.78
C ARG A 105 -40.37 -0.99 -3.86
N ASN A 106 -40.11 0.24 -3.39
CA ASN A 106 -41.03 1.37 -3.54
C ASN A 106 -41.03 1.98 -4.95
N GLY A 107 -40.18 1.49 -5.87
CA GLY A 107 -40.12 1.95 -7.26
C GLY A 107 -39.14 3.11 -7.51
N GLU A 108 -38.36 3.53 -6.51
CA GLU A 108 -37.36 4.59 -6.68
C GLU A 108 -36.19 4.11 -7.56
N ARG A 109 -35.64 5.03 -8.37
CA ARG A 109 -34.49 4.71 -9.24
C ARG A 109 -33.22 4.61 -8.43
N LEU A 110 -32.36 3.66 -8.78
CA LEU A 110 -31.11 3.43 -8.05
C LEU A 110 -30.20 4.66 -8.07
N GLY A 111 -30.09 5.34 -9.20
CA GLY A 111 -29.29 6.55 -9.33
C GLY A 111 -29.69 7.64 -8.33
N ASP A 112 -30.99 7.88 -8.17
CA ASP A 112 -31.51 8.91 -7.26
C ASP A 112 -31.24 8.55 -5.80
N ILE A 113 -31.42 7.27 -5.43
CA ILE A 113 -31.10 6.76 -4.09
C ILE A 113 -29.60 6.91 -3.80
N LEU A 114 -28.73 6.50 -4.74
CA LEU A 114 -27.29 6.59 -4.57
C LEU A 114 -26.79 8.04 -4.53
N ALA A 115 -27.45 8.96 -5.23
CA ALA A 115 -27.18 10.38 -5.19
C ALA A 115 -27.55 10.97 -3.82
N GLU A 116 -28.72 10.61 -3.28
CA GLU A 116 -29.18 11.05 -1.96
C GLU A 116 -28.27 10.56 -0.84
N LEU A 117 -27.81 9.30 -0.92
CA LEU A 117 -26.83 8.73 0.01
C LEU A 117 -25.42 9.33 -0.13
N LYS A 118 -25.18 10.19 -1.14
CA LYS A 118 -23.89 10.83 -1.43
C LYS A 118 -22.75 9.83 -1.66
N VAL A 119 -23.07 8.66 -2.21
CA VAL A 119 -22.12 7.58 -2.49
C VAL A 119 -21.68 7.53 -3.94
N LEU A 120 -22.35 8.24 -4.85
CA LEU A 120 -21.95 8.37 -6.26
C LEU A 120 -20.65 9.17 -6.42
N LYS A 121 -19.81 8.74 -7.37
CA LYS A 121 -18.54 9.41 -7.69
C LYS A 121 -18.74 10.67 -8.50
#